data_AF-A0A0N1FLY9-F1
#
_entry.id   AF-A0A0N1FLY9-F1
#
_cell.length_a   1.000
_cell.length_b   1.000
_cell.length_c   1.000
_cell.angle_alpha   90.00
_cell.angle_beta   90.00
_cell.angle_gamma   90.00
#
_symmetry.space_group_name_H-M   'P 1'
#
loop_
_entity.id
_entity.type
_entity.pdbx_description
1 polymer ?
#
loop_
_entity_poly.entity_id
_entity_poly.type
_entity_poly.pdbx_seq_one_letter_code
_entity_poly.pdbx_strand_id
1 'polypeptide(L)'
;MNRTLVTRSPRTPADWWVTADQARHAAQDGLAGATTAPDLLRTLAELDRARRAAAVSVGAAVEALLASGADWTDIAAAVGSGSAEDARETLTTARRDAEAALERRLGHRDR
;
A
#
# COMPACT_ATOMS: atom_id res chain seq x y z
N MET A 1 -6.15 -37.37 -12.59
CA MET A 1 -5.54 -36.70 -11.42
C MET A 1 -5.43 -35.22 -11.73
N ASN A 2 -6.40 -34.42 -11.27
CA ASN A 2 -6.45 -32.98 -11.51
C ASN A 2 -5.51 -32.27 -10.52
N ARG A 3 -4.40 -31.73 -11.02
CA ARG A 3 -3.58 -30.76 -10.28
C ARG A 3 -4.40 -29.47 -10.18
N THR A 4 -5.03 -29.26 -9.03
CA THR A 4 -5.51 -27.93 -8.62
C THR A 4 -4.30 -27.00 -8.59
N LEU A 5 -4.12 -26.25 -9.67
CA LEU A 5 -3.37 -25.00 -9.66
C LEU A 5 -4.06 -24.13 -8.60
N VAL A 6 -3.51 -24.10 -7.39
CA VAL A 6 -3.76 -23.02 -6.46
C VAL A 6 -3.26 -21.78 -7.18
N THR A 7 -4.18 -21.08 -7.84
CA THR A 7 -3.97 -19.70 -8.23
C THR A 7 -3.65 -18.99 -6.92
N ARG A 8 -2.36 -18.74 -6.66
CA ARG A 8 -1.93 -17.78 -5.64
C ARG A 8 -2.65 -16.50 -6.02
N SER A 9 -3.79 -16.19 -5.40
CA SER A 9 -4.39 -14.87 -5.56
C SER A 9 -3.28 -13.87 -5.21
N PRO A 10 -2.80 -13.07 -6.16
CA PRO A 10 -1.90 -11.98 -5.82
C PRO A 10 -2.66 -11.17 -4.77
N ARG A 11 -2.07 -11.05 -3.58
CA ARG A 11 -2.70 -10.33 -2.47
C ARG A 11 -3.18 -8.99 -2.99
N THR A 12 -4.46 -8.73 -2.77
CA THR A 12 -5.15 -7.67 -3.49
C THR A 12 -4.80 -6.31 -2.88
N PRO A 13 -4.98 -5.20 -3.60
CA PRO A 13 -4.90 -3.86 -3.01
C PRO A 13 -5.67 -3.71 -1.69
N ALA A 14 -6.76 -4.47 -1.51
CA ALA A 14 -7.55 -4.48 -0.28
C ALA A 14 -6.77 -4.98 0.95
N ASP A 15 -5.87 -5.96 0.81
CA ASP A 15 -5.09 -6.50 1.94
C ASP A 15 -4.13 -5.44 2.51
N TRP A 16 -3.57 -4.61 1.63
CA TRP A 16 -2.70 -3.51 2.00
C TRP A 16 -3.48 -2.35 2.61
N TRP A 17 -4.68 -2.08 2.10
CA TRP A 17 -5.60 -1.11 2.71
C TRP A 17 -5.97 -1.47 4.15
N VAL A 18 -6.32 -2.73 4.41
CA VAL A 18 -6.62 -3.21 5.78
C VAL A 18 -5.42 -2.99 6.71
N THR A 19 -4.20 -3.26 6.23
CA THR A 19 -2.98 -3.01 7.01
C THR A 19 -2.81 -1.51 7.33
N ALA A 20 -3.09 -0.64 6.37
CA ALA A 20 -3.01 0.81 6.55
C ALA A 20 -4.06 1.31 7.56
N ASP A 21 -5.30 0.80 7.47
CA ASP A 21 -6.37 1.20 8.37
C ASP A 21 -6.14 0.74 9.82
N GLN A 22 -5.57 -0.46 10.02
CA GLN A 22 -5.18 -0.94 11.35
C GLN A 22 -4.10 -0.04 11.98
N ALA A 23 -3.07 0.31 11.23
CA ALA A 23 -2.02 1.21 11.71
C ALA A 23 -2.57 2.63 11.97
N ARG A 24 -3.52 3.10 11.14
CA ARG A 24 -4.21 4.37 11.35
C ARG A 24 -5.02 4.38 12.65
N HIS A 25 -5.78 3.32 12.93
CA HIS A 25 -6.52 3.18 14.19
C HIS A 25 -5.56 3.17 15.39
N ALA A 26 -4.47 2.38 15.33
CA ALA A 26 -3.47 2.35 16.39
C ALA A 26 -2.84 3.73 16.66
N ALA A 27 -2.58 4.50 15.59
CA ALA A 27 -2.10 5.88 15.71
C ALA A 27 -3.15 6.82 16.32
N GLN A 28 -4.43 6.68 15.95
CA GLN A 28 -5.51 7.49 16.52
C GLN A 28 -5.69 7.24 18.02
N ASP A 29 -5.70 5.96 18.43
CA ASP A 29 -5.76 5.58 19.85
C ASP A 29 -4.53 6.11 20.60
N GLY A 30 -3.35 6.00 19.98
CA GLY A 30 -2.10 6.55 20.49
C GLY A 30 -2.12 8.07 20.68
N LEU A 31 -2.68 8.82 19.74
CA LEU A 31 -2.85 10.28 19.83
C LEU A 31 -3.82 10.66 20.95
N ALA A 32 -4.95 9.95 21.08
CA ALA A 32 -5.97 10.23 22.07
C ALA A 32 -5.46 10.01 23.51
N GLY A 33 -4.57 9.04 23.71
CA GLY A 33 -4.00 8.69 25.01
C GLY A 33 -2.62 9.29 25.31
N ALA A 34 -1.97 9.96 24.34
CA ALA A 34 -0.61 10.45 24.53
C ALA A 34 -0.55 11.63 25.49
N THR A 35 0.14 11.44 26.63
CA THR A 35 0.36 12.49 27.63
C THR A 35 1.85 12.79 27.84
N THR A 36 2.73 12.01 27.23
CA THR A 36 4.19 12.14 27.36
C THR A 36 4.90 12.16 26.01
N ALA A 37 6.14 12.67 25.98
CA ALA A 37 6.97 12.65 24.77
C ALA A 37 7.26 11.22 24.23
N PRO A 38 7.54 10.21 25.07
CA PRO A 38 7.64 8.82 24.62
C PRO A 38 6.35 8.30 23.94
N ASP A 39 5.17 8.67 24.44
CA ASP A 39 3.91 8.29 23.81
C ASP A 39 3.78 8.92 22.43
N LEU A 40 4.12 10.20 22.28
CA LEU A 40 4.09 10.90 21.00
C LEU A 40 5.07 10.28 19.99
N LEU A 41 6.27 9.86 20.42
CA LEU A 41 7.23 9.19 19.55
C LEU A 41 6.73 7.82 19.08
N ARG A 42 6.10 7.03 19.96
CA ARG A 42 5.46 5.76 19.58
C ARG A 42 4.34 5.99 18.59
N THR A 43 3.49 6.97 18.86
CA THR A 43 2.38 7.34 17.97
C THR A 43 2.85 7.83 16.60
N LEU A 44 3.96 8.57 16.55
CA LEU A 44 4.60 8.98 15.29
C LEU A 44 5.04 7.77 14.45
N ALA A 45 5.58 6.72 15.08
CA ALA A 45 5.96 5.51 14.38
C ALA A 45 4.74 4.79 13.76
N GLU A 46 3.61 4.74 14.47
CA GLU A 46 2.37 4.17 13.92
C GLU A 46 1.77 5.02 12.80
N LEU A 47 1.86 6.36 12.89
CA LEU A 47 1.49 7.25 11.78
C LEU A 47 2.35 7.02 10.54
N ASP A 48 3.68 6.92 10.70
CA ASP A 48 4.56 6.61 9.56
C ASP A 48 4.27 5.23 8.97
N ARG A 49 3.98 4.24 9.82
CA ARG A 49 3.56 2.91 9.38
C ARG A 49 2.26 2.94 8.58
N ALA A 50 1.25 3.65 9.06
CA ALA A 50 -0.02 3.82 8.35
C ALA A 50 0.18 4.50 7.00
N ARG A 51 0.98 5.58 6.97
CA ARG A 51 1.33 6.31 5.75
C ARG A 51 2.02 5.42 4.72
N ARG A 52 3.01 4.62 5.14
CA ARG A 52 3.71 3.67 4.24
C ARG A 52 2.78 2.57 3.73
N ALA A 53 1.94 2.00 4.59
CA ALA A 53 1.00 0.97 4.18
C ALA A 53 -0.04 1.52 3.17
N ALA A 54 -0.51 2.75 3.36
CA ALA A 54 -1.39 3.42 2.41
C ALA A 54 -0.70 3.65 1.05
N ALA A 55 0.55 4.12 1.05
CA ALA A 55 1.33 4.29 -0.18
C ALA A 55 1.53 2.97 -0.94
N VAL A 56 1.87 1.89 -0.22
CA VAL A 56 1.97 0.53 -0.79
C VAL A 56 0.62 0.08 -1.36
N SER A 57 -0.49 0.36 -0.66
CA SER A 57 -1.84 0.04 -1.15
C SER A 57 -2.18 0.77 -2.45
N VAL A 58 -1.81 2.05 -2.56
CA VAL A 58 -1.98 2.83 -3.79
C VAL A 58 -1.13 2.24 -4.92
N GLY A 59 0.15 1.95 -4.67
CA GLY A 59 1.03 1.32 -5.65
C GLY A 59 0.48 -0.02 -6.15
N ALA A 60 0.00 -0.87 -5.24
CA ALA A 60 -0.63 -2.14 -5.59
C ALA A 60 -1.91 -1.96 -6.42
N ALA A 61 -2.73 -0.96 -6.11
CA ALA A 61 -3.93 -0.64 -6.89
C ALA A 61 -3.56 -0.18 -8.31
N VAL A 62 -2.53 0.65 -8.45
CA VAL A 62 -2.03 1.10 -9.76
C VAL A 62 -1.52 -0.08 -10.59
N GLU A 63 -0.72 -0.97 -10.00
CA GLU A 63 -0.27 -2.19 -10.71
C GLU A 63 -1.45 -3.07 -11.14
N ALA A 64 -2.48 -3.24 -10.29
CA ALA A 64 -3.68 -3.99 -10.64
C ALA A 64 -4.44 -3.35 -11.81
N LEU A 65 -4.57 -2.02 -11.82
CA LEU A 65 -5.19 -1.27 -12.92
C LEU A 65 -4.43 -1.46 -14.23
N LEU A 66 -3.10 -1.29 -14.21
CA LEU A 66 -2.25 -1.49 -15.39
C LEU A 66 -2.32 -2.94 -15.90
N ALA A 67 -2.31 -3.92 -15.00
CA ALA A 67 -2.47 -5.33 -15.36
C ALA A 67 -3.85 -5.65 -15.96
N SER A 68 -4.88 -4.89 -15.59
CA SER A 68 -6.23 -4.99 -16.18
C SER A 68 -6.37 -4.27 -17.53
N GLY A 69 -5.32 -3.55 -17.96
CA GLY A 69 -5.28 -2.83 -19.24
C GLY A 69 -5.71 -1.36 -19.16
N ALA A 70 -5.93 -0.82 -17.96
CA ALA A 70 -6.15 0.62 -17.79
C ALA A 70 -4.89 1.40 -18.21
N ASP A 71 -5.08 2.56 -18.84
CA ASP A 71 -3.97 3.40 -19.24
C ASP A 71 -3.63 4.45 -18.18
N TRP A 72 -2.53 5.17 -18.42
CA TRP A 72 -2.06 6.20 -17.49
C TRP A 72 -2.91 7.48 -17.50
N THR A 73 -3.72 7.68 -18.54
CA THR A 73 -4.66 8.80 -18.63
C THR A 73 -5.83 8.58 -17.67
N ASP A 74 -6.39 7.38 -17.65
CA ASP A 74 -7.46 6.98 -16.72
C ASP A 74 -6.98 7.05 -15.27
N ILE A 75 -5.76 6.56 -15.02
CA ILE A 75 -5.14 6.61 -13.69
C ILE A 75 -4.92 8.07 -13.27
N ALA A 76 -4.40 8.92 -14.15
CA ALA A 76 -4.21 10.35 -13.87
C ALA A 76 -5.53 11.04 -13.53
N ALA A 77 -6.60 10.76 -14.28
CA ALA A 77 -7.93 11.29 -14.00
C ALA A 77 -8.45 10.84 -12.62
N ALA A 78 -8.22 9.58 -12.24
CA ALA A 78 -8.64 9.04 -10.95
C ALA A 78 -7.92 9.69 -9.75
N VAL A 79 -6.64 10.04 -9.92
CA VAL A 79 -5.84 10.69 -8.84
C VAL A 79 -5.79 12.22 -8.94
N GLY A 80 -6.46 12.80 -9.92
CA GLY A 80 -6.49 14.26 -10.13
C GLY A 80 -5.15 14.85 -10.59
N SER A 81 -4.30 14.07 -11.26
CA SER A 81 -3.05 14.57 -11.84
C SER A 81 -3.32 15.32 -13.15
N GLY A 82 -2.51 16.36 -13.42
CA GLY A 82 -2.65 17.20 -14.62
C GLY A 82 -2.34 16.46 -15.93
N SER A 83 -1.55 15.37 -15.86
CA SER A 83 -1.21 14.55 -17.01
C SER A 83 -0.88 13.10 -16.62
N ALA A 84 -0.87 12.21 -17.62
CA ALA A 84 -0.40 10.84 -17.50
C ALA A 84 1.07 10.75 -17.06
N GLU A 85 1.90 11.72 -17.45
CA GLU A 85 3.31 11.77 -17.09
C GLU A 85 3.49 12.18 -15.62
N ASP A 86 2.73 13.19 -15.16
CA ASP A 86 2.71 13.59 -13.75
C ASP A 86 2.24 12.46 -12.83
N ALA A 87 1.21 11.71 -13.27
CA ALA A 87 0.72 10.55 -12.55
C ALA A 87 1.79 9.45 -12.47
N ARG A 88 2.50 9.18 -13.58
CA ARG A 88 3.62 8.22 -13.59
C ARG A 88 4.71 8.62 -12.61
N GLU A 89 5.16 9.87 -12.67
CA GLU A 89 6.23 10.36 -11.81
C GLU A 89 5.82 10.26 -10.33
N THR A 90 4.63 10.79 -10.00
CA THR A 90 4.10 10.80 -8.64
C THR A 90 3.92 9.39 -8.06
N LEU A 91 3.44 8.44 -8.88
CA LEU A 91 3.12 7.09 -8.43
C LEU A 91 4.31 6.11 -8.53
N THR A 92 5.43 6.49 -9.16
CA THR A 92 6.59 5.61 -9.36
C THR A 92 7.13 5.07 -8.04
N THR A 93 7.29 5.92 -7.03
CA THR A 93 7.79 5.49 -5.72
C THR A 93 6.81 4.53 -5.03
N ALA A 94 5.51 4.85 -5.06
CA ALA A 94 4.48 4.00 -4.46
C ALA A 94 4.43 2.60 -5.12
N ARG A 95 4.58 2.54 -6.45
CA ARG A 95 4.66 1.28 -7.21
C ARG A 95 5.88 0.45 -6.82
N ARG A 96 7.07 1.05 -6.76
CA ARG A 96 8.31 0.38 -6.31
C ARG A 96 8.21 -0.13 -4.88
N ASP A 97 7.63 0.67 -3.99
CA ASP A 97 7.40 0.26 -2.60
C ASP A 97 6.44 -0.92 -2.51
N ALA A 98 5.40 -0.96 -3.36
CA ALA A 98 4.47 -2.07 -3.43
C ALA A 98 5.13 -3.35 -3.93
N GLU A 99 5.95 -3.27 -4.98
CA GLU A 99 6.75 -4.38 -5.49
C GLU A 99 7.70 -4.94 -4.42
N ALA A 100 8.49 -4.08 -3.79
CA ALA A 100 9.40 -4.47 -2.71
C ALA A 100 8.67 -5.03 -1.48
N ALA A 101 7.46 -4.54 -1.18
CA ALA A 101 6.63 -5.07 -0.10
C ALA A 101 6.07 -6.46 -0.42
N LEU A 102 5.71 -6.71 -1.68
CA LEU A 102 5.31 -8.04 -2.16
C LEU A 102 6.49 -9.02 -2.09
N GLU A 103 7.66 -8.63 -2.58
CA GLU A 103 8.89 -9.45 -2.54
C GLU A 103 9.26 -9.88 -1.11
N ARG A 104 9.31 -8.92 -0.17
CA ARG A 104 9.62 -9.23 1.24
C ARG A 104 8.63 -10.22 1.86
N ARG A 105 7.34 -10.10 1.53
CA ARG A 105 6.29 -10.99 2.04
C ARG A 105 6.26 -12.36 1.38
N LEU A 106 6.73 -12.47 0.14
CA LEU A 106 6.89 -13.74 -0.55
C LEU A 106 8.16 -14.45 -0.07
N GLY A 107 9.28 -13.74 0.06
CA GLY A 107 10.54 -14.27 0.59
C GLY A 107 10.48 -14.69 2.07
N HIS A 108 9.55 -14.13 2.85
CA HIS A 108 9.26 -14.61 4.23
C HIS A 108 8.44 -15.90 4.30
N ARG A 109 7.89 -16.39 3.18
CA ARG A 109 7.00 -17.57 3.18
C ARG A 109 7.69 -18.87 2.79
N ASP A 110 8.95 -18.80 2.36
CA ASP A 110 9.78 -19.94 1.94
C ASP A 110 10.87 -20.32 2.98
N ARG A 111 10.71 -19.88 4.24
CA ARG A 111 11.48 -20.37 5.42
C ARG A 111 10.53 -20.91 6.47
#